data_AF-A0A948ITX5-F1
#
_entry.id   AF-A0A948ITX5-F1
#
_cell.length_a   1.000
_cell.length_b   1.000
_cell.length_c   1.000
_cell.angle_alpha   90.00
_cell.angle_beta   90.00
_cell.angle_gamma   90.00
#
_symmetry.space_group_name_H-M   'P 1'
#
loop_
_entity.id
_entity.type
_entity.pdbx_description
1 polymer ?
#
loop_
_entity_poly.entity_id
_entity_poly.type
_entity_poly.pdbx_seq_one_letter_code
_entity_poly.pdbx_strand_id
1 'polypeptide(L)'
;MPRFDLEDTYLSLDGQGGLARHPVERFWETVDANPDLKGTLVAAYQSLGDWPHWEMHPEGEEVLVLLDGRMTLILDEPGGERWVEMAPGATCIVPRGIWHRALVPDPARFLGITFGAGTQHRPL
;
A
#
# COMPACT_ATOMS: atom_id res chain seq x y z
N MET A 1 -2.88 -13.62 -23.24
CA MET A 1 -1.81 -13.08 -22.37
C MET A 1 -1.54 -14.07 -21.26
N PRO A 2 -0.29 -14.32 -20.86
CA PRO A 2 -0.02 -15.14 -19.69
C PRO A 2 -0.56 -14.43 -18.43
N ARG A 3 -1.13 -15.23 -17.54
CA ARG A 3 -1.50 -14.84 -16.17
C ARG A 3 -0.22 -14.53 -15.39
N PHE A 4 -0.28 -13.56 -14.49
CA PHE A 4 0.76 -13.26 -13.51
C PHE A 4 0.09 -12.90 -12.16
N ASP A 5 0.87 -12.95 -11.09
CA ASP A 5 0.42 -12.60 -9.74
C ASP A 5 1.02 -11.23 -9.33
N LEU A 6 0.24 -10.42 -8.60
CA LEU A 6 0.65 -9.07 -8.19
C LEU A 6 1.75 -9.05 -7.12
N GLU A 7 2.12 -10.23 -6.59
CA GLU A 7 3.26 -10.41 -5.69
C GLU A 7 4.59 -10.51 -6.46
N ASP A 8 4.54 -10.84 -7.75
CA ASP A 8 5.71 -10.96 -8.62
C ASP A 8 5.80 -9.82 -9.65
N THR A 9 4.68 -9.14 -9.93
CA THR A 9 4.61 -8.05 -10.91
C THR A 9 3.59 -6.99 -10.48
N TYR A 10 4.07 -5.79 -10.15
CA TYR A 10 3.20 -4.65 -9.87
C TYR A 10 2.68 -3.99 -11.14
N LEU A 11 1.63 -3.18 -10.97
CA LEU A 11 1.08 -2.36 -12.04
C LEU A 11 1.14 -0.88 -11.66
N SER A 12 1.51 -0.02 -12.60
CA SER A 12 1.23 1.42 -12.48
C SER A 12 0.08 1.80 -13.41
N LEU A 13 -0.77 2.72 -12.98
CA LEU A 13 -1.87 3.27 -13.74
C LEU A 13 -1.58 4.74 -14.08
N ASP A 14 -1.81 5.12 -15.33
CA ASP A 14 -1.58 6.50 -15.82
C ASP A 14 -2.76 7.45 -15.58
N GLY A 15 -3.89 6.93 -15.06
CA GLY A 15 -5.13 7.68 -14.85
C GLY A 15 -5.94 7.97 -16.12
N GLN A 16 -5.48 7.52 -17.29
CA GLN A 16 -6.14 7.64 -18.59
C GLN A 16 -6.52 6.26 -19.19
N GLY A 17 -6.35 5.19 -18.40
CA GLY A 17 -6.68 3.81 -18.78
C GLY A 17 -5.51 3.00 -19.32
N GLY A 18 -4.31 3.59 -19.37
CA GLY A 18 -3.06 2.88 -19.61
C GLY A 18 -2.50 2.26 -18.33
N LEU A 19 -1.74 1.19 -18.51
CA LEU A 19 -1.01 0.52 -17.43
C LEU A 19 0.38 0.10 -17.89
N ALA A 20 1.34 0.12 -16.96
CA ALA A 20 2.64 -0.51 -17.14
C ALA A 20 2.83 -1.63 -16.12
N ARG A 21 3.67 -2.61 -16.46
CA ARG A 21 3.99 -3.77 -15.63
C ARG A 21 5.41 -3.65 -15.11
N HIS A 22 5.60 -3.96 -13.84
CA HIS A 22 6.89 -3.82 -13.16
C HIS A 22 7.23 -5.12 -12.44
N PRO A 23 8.24 -5.88 -12.87
CA PRO A 23 8.76 -6.99 -12.10
C PRO A 23 9.17 -6.51 -10.70
N VAL A 24 8.81 -7.26 -9.66
CA VAL A 24 9.13 -6.87 -8.27
C VAL A 24 10.62 -6.92 -7.99
N GLU A 25 11.35 -7.81 -8.67
CA GLU A 25 12.81 -7.89 -8.58
C GLU A 25 13.45 -6.53 -8.90
N ARG A 26 14.17 -5.98 -7.91
CA ARG A 26 14.83 -4.67 -7.96
C ARG A 26 13.90 -3.47 -8.17
N PHE A 27 12.58 -3.65 -8.11
CA PHE A 27 11.62 -2.57 -8.30
C PHE A 27 11.90 -1.37 -7.40
N TRP A 28 12.09 -1.63 -6.11
CA TRP A 28 12.33 -0.60 -5.09
C TRP A 28 13.69 0.09 -5.22
N GLU A 29 14.65 -0.49 -5.95
CA GLU A 29 15.93 0.17 -6.26
C GLU A 29 15.75 1.35 -7.23
N THR A 30 14.62 1.40 -7.94
CA THR A 30 14.33 2.42 -8.96
C THR A 30 13.46 3.58 -8.46
N VAL A 31 13.09 3.58 -7.18
CA VAL A 31 12.06 4.48 -6.62
C VAL A 31 12.27 5.96 -6.93
N ASP A 32 13.52 6.44 -6.86
CA ASP A 32 13.84 7.85 -7.08
C ASP A 32 13.79 8.27 -8.57
N ALA A 33 13.96 7.31 -9.48
CA ALA A 33 14.13 7.57 -10.91
C ALA A 33 12.95 7.07 -11.76
N ASN A 34 12.08 6.23 -11.22
CA ASN A 34 10.98 5.62 -11.95
C ASN A 34 9.78 6.58 -12.03
N PRO A 35 9.48 7.16 -13.21
CA PRO A 35 8.35 8.08 -13.35
C PRO A 35 6.99 7.40 -13.14
N ASP A 36 6.91 6.08 -13.36
CA ASP A 36 5.67 5.32 -13.22
C ASP A 36 5.25 5.15 -11.75
N LEU A 37 6.21 5.29 -10.82
CA LEU A 37 5.96 5.33 -9.38
C LEU A 37 5.35 6.65 -8.89
N LYS A 38 5.32 7.68 -9.75
CA LYS A 38 4.59 8.92 -9.49
C LYS A 38 3.12 8.81 -9.90
N GLY A 39 2.72 7.69 -10.50
CA GLY A 39 1.33 7.32 -10.78
C GLY A 39 0.68 6.53 -9.64
N THR A 40 -0.47 5.91 -9.92
CA THR A 40 -1.10 4.98 -8.97
C THR A 40 -0.50 3.59 -9.13
N LEU A 41 0.12 3.08 -8.07
CA LEU A 41 0.64 1.71 -8.00
C LEU A 41 -0.46 0.75 -7.52
N VAL A 42 -0.53 -0.43 -8.12
CA VAL A 42 -1.35 -1.56 -7.67
C VAL A 42 -0.41 -2.73 -7.41
N ALA A 43 -0.32 -3.15 -6.15
CA ALA A 43 0.65 -4.13 -5.67
C ALA A 43 0.04 -5.01 -4.59
N ALA A 44 0.42 -6.30 -4.56
CA ALA A 44 0.07 -7.20 -3.48
C ALA A 44 1.30 -7.42 -2.58
N TYR A 45 1.06 -7.44 -1.28
CA TYR A 45 2.09 -7.51 -0.26
C TYR A 45 1.79 -8.63 0.73
N GLN A 46 2.86 -9.21 1.28
CA GLN A 46 2.80 -10.06 2.46
C GLN A 46 3.45 -9.33 3.63
N SER A 47 2.73 -9.25 4.75
CA SER A 47 3.26 -8.78 6.02
C SER A 47 3.35 -9.96 6.99
N LEU A 48 4.50 -10.09 7.65
CA LEU A 48 4.78 -11.17 8.61
C LEU A 48 4.70 -10.72 10.08
N GLY A 49 4.40 -9.44 10.32
CA GLY A 49 4.39 -8.82 11.63
C GLY A 49 4.08 -7.33 11.53
N ASP A 50 3.89 -6.69 12.69
CA ASP A 50 3.57 -5.27 12.79
C ASP A 50 4.50 -4.40 11.93
N TRP A 51 3.92 -3.37 11.32
CA TRP A 51 4.70 -2.44 10.51
C TRP A 51 5.67 -1.67 11.42
N PRO A 52 6.98 -1.64 11.10
CA PRO A 52 8.00 -1.08 11.97
C PRO A 52 8.12 0.44 11.87
N HIS A 53 7.21 1.09 11.14
CA HIS A 53 7.17 2.52 10.88
C HIS A 53 5.74 2.96 10.58
N TRP A 54 5.52 4.27 10.60
CA TRP A 54 4.34 4.90 10.02
C TRP A 54 4.64 5.31 8.58
N GLU A 55 3.63 5.21 7.72
CA GLU A 55 3.64 5.65 6.32
C GLU A 55 2.59 6.73 6.09
N MET A 56 2.83 7.62 5.13
CA MET A 56 1.86 8.63 4.71
C MET A 56 2.04 8.94 3.22
N HIS A 57 0.92 9.03 2.49
CA HIS A 57 0.88 9.51 1.11
C HIS A 57 0.32 10.95 1.08
N PRO A 58 1.16 11.98 0.91
CA PRO A 58 0.71 13.37 0.99
C PRO A 58 -0.07 13.82 -0.25
N GLU A 59 0.15 13.19 -1.40
CA GLU A 59 -0.44 13.62 -2.68
C GLU A 59 -1.68 12.81 -3.09
N GLY A 60 -2.02 11.74 -2.37
CA GLY A 60 -3.17 10.89 -2.72
C GLY A 60 -3.68 10.06 -1.57
N GLU A 61 -4.86 9.49 -1.78
CA GLU A 61 -5.41 8.47 -0.92
C GLU A 61 -4.73 7.13 -1.20
N GLU A 62 -4.83 6.21 -0.25
CA GLU A 62 -4.46 4.82 -0.44
C GLU A 62 -5.65 3.91 -0.13
N VAL A 63 -5.82 2.86 -0.93
CA VAL A 63 -6.79 1.80 -0.66
C VAL A 63 -6.04 0.54 -0.28
N LEU A 64 -6.35 0.00 0.89
CA LEU A 64 -5.84 -1.27 1.39
C LEU A 64 -6.98 -2.29 1.42
N VAL A 65 -6.82 -3.41 0.73
CA VAL A 65 -7.77 -4.52 0.73
C VAL A 65 -7.11 -5.75 1.32
N LEU A 66 -7.63 -6.26 2.42
CA LEU A 66 -7.08 -7.47 3.03
C LEU A 66 -7.52 -8.69 2.22
N LEU A 67 -6.57 -9.52 1.77
CA LEU A 67 -6.82 -10.69 0.95
C LEU A 67 -6.85 -11.98 1.79
N ASP A 68 -5.98 -12.08 2.80
CA ASP A 68 -5.86 -13.22 3.70
C ASP A 68 -5.25 -12.79 5.05
N GLY A 69 -5.52 -13.56 6.11
CA GLY A 69 -5.04 -13.26 7.47
C GLY A 69 -5.91 -12.25 8.23
N ARG A 70 -5.30 -11.49 9.14
CA ARG A 70 -5.95 -10.38 9.88
C ARG A 70 -4.96 -9.25 10.11
N MET A 71 -5.45 -8.02 10.10
CA MET A 71 -4.66 -6.85 10.46
C MET A 71 -5.55 -5.80 11.14
N THR A 72 -4.95 -4.91 11.91
CA THR A 72 -5.61 -3.69 12.38
C THR A 72 -4.84 -2.50 11.86
N LEU A 73 -5.49 -1.68 11.03
CA LEU A 73 -4.92 -0.41 10.57
C LEU A 73 -5.15 0.66 11.64
N ILE A 74 -4.09 1.41 11.94
CA ILE A 74 -4.12 2.56 12.84
C ILE A 74 -3.89 3.80 12.00
N LEU A 75 -4.84 4.73 12.02
CA LEU A 75 -4.81 5.99 11.29
C LEU A 75 -4.70 7.13 12.30
N ASP A 76 -3.64 7.93 12.22
CA ASP A 76 -3.39 9.09 13.09
C ASP A 76 -4.11 10.33 12.52
N GLU A 77 -5.38 10.47 12.89
CA GLU A 77 -6.26 11.55 12.44
C GLU A 77 -6.22 12.75 13.40
N PRO A 78 -6.65 13.97 12.98
CA PRO A 78 -6.64 15.15 13.86
C PRO A 78 -7.42 14.99 15.17
N GLY A 79 -8.37 14.06 15.23
CA GLY A 79 -9.16 13.73 16.42
C GLY A 79 -8.57 12.62 17.31
N GLY A 80 -7.40 12.09 16.95
CA GLY A 80 -6.77 10.95 17.59
C GLY A 80 -6.72 9.73 16.67
N GLU A 81 -6.15 8.64 17.18
CA GLU A 81 -6.00 7.42 16.41
C GLU A 81 -7.35 6.72 16.17
N ARG A 82 -7.65 6.43 14.91
CA ARG A 82 -8.73 5.55 14.51
C ARG A 82 -8.19 4.17 14.18
N TRP A 83 -8.78 3.16 14.82
CA TRP A 83 -8.38 1.77 14.68
C TRP A 83 -9.41 1.04 13.81
N VAL A 84 -8.94 0.37 12.76
CA VAL A 84 -9.77 -0.31 11.77
C VAL A 84 -9.38 -1.77 11.73
N GLU A 85 -10.22 -2.64 12.30
CA GLU A 85 -10.03 -4.08 12.20
C GLU A 85 -10.36 -4.56 10.78
N MET A 86 -9.49 -5.38 10.22
CA MET A 86 -9.59 -5.89 8.86
C MET A 86 -9.64 -7.43 8.89
N ALA A 87 -10.62 -7.97 8.19
CA ALA A 87 -10.73 -9.40 7.85
C ALA A 87 -10.67 -9.57 6.32
N PRO A 88 -10.42 -10.78 5.79
CA PRO A 88 -10.32 -10.99 4.34
C PRO A 88 -11.56 -10.45 3.60
N GLY A 89 -11.32 -9.66 2.55
CA GLY A 89 -12.33 -8.93 1.80
C GLY A 89 -12.67 -7.53 2.35
N ALA A 90 -12.17 -7.16 3.53
CA ALA A 90 -12.33 -5.80 4.06
C ALA A 90 -11.45 -4.81 3.28
N THR A 91 -11.97 -3.60 3.13
CA THR A 91 -11.31 -2.49 2.45
C THR A 91 -11.24 -1.29 3.39
N CYS A 92 -10.06 -0.69 3.48
CA CYS A 92 -9.83 0.58 4.16
C CYS A 92 -9.32 1.61 3.15
N ILE A 93 -9.85 2.82 3.21
CA ILE A 93 -9.30 3.97 2.50
C ILE A 93 -8.56 4.81 3.54
N VAL A 94 -7.25 4.96 3.35
CA VAL A 94 -6.43 5.89 4.11
C VAL A 94 -6.54 7.26 3.43
N PRO A 95 -7.10 8.28 4.11
CA PRO A 95 -7.21 9.60 3.51
C PRO A 95 -5.84 10.21 3.25
N ARG A 96 -5.76 11.05 2.22
CA ARG A 96 -4.56 11.82 1.88
C ARG A 96 -3.97 12.52 3.10
N GLY A 97 -2.66 12.37 3.30
CA GLY A 97 -1.92 13.04 4.37
C GLY A 97 -2.14 12.48 5.77
N ILE A 98 -2.84 11.35 5.90
CA ILE A 98 -2.99 10.65 7.18
C ILE A 98 -1.85 9.65 7.34
N TRP A 99 -1.14 9.79 8.46
CA TRP A 99 -0.18 8.78 8.88
C TRP A 99 -0.91 7.51 9.27
N HIS A 100 -0.41 6.37 8.82
CA HIS A 100 -0.99 5.10 9.15
C HIS A 100 0.07 4.03 9.35
N ARG A 101 -0.31 2.96 10.04
CA ARG A 101 0.48 1.74 10.21
C ARG A 101 -0.45 0.54 10.43
N ALA A 102 0.09 -0.67 10.40
CA ALA A 102 -0.66 -1.87 10.70
C ALA A 102 -0.10 -2.67 11.87
N LEU A 103 -1.00 -3.20 12.70
CA LEU A 103 -0.71 -4.34 13.58
C LEU A 103 -1.10 -5.63 12.86
N VAL A 104 -0.19 -6.58 12.82
CA VAL A 104 -0.29 -7.82 12.04
C VAL A 104 0.13 -8.99 12.94
N PRO A 105 -0.79 -9.51 13.76
CA PRO A 105 -0.48 -10.52 14.78
C PRO A 105 -0.18 -11.91 14.20
N ASP A 106 -0.53 -12.17 12.94
CA ASP A 106 -0.18 -13.36 12.16
C ASP A 106 0.04 -12.95 10.70
N PRO A 107 0.79 -13.71 9.88
CA PRO A 107 1.01 -13.39 8.49
C PRO A 107 -0.28 -13.02 7.74
N ALA A 108 -0.24 -11.90 7.03
CA ALA A 108 -1.37 -11.34 6.31
C ALA A 108 -0.96 -10.96 4.87
N ARG A 109 -1.91 -11.09 3.95
CA ARG A 109 -1.75 -10.66 2.55
C ARG A 109 -2.73 -9.55 2.25
N PHE A 110 -2.28 -8.48 1.61
CA PHE A 110 -3.14 -7.34 1.26
C PHE A 110 -2.77 -6.77 -0.11
N LEU A 111 -3.75 -6.14 -0.74
CA LEU A 111 -3.58 -5.34 -1.95
C LEU A 111 -3.49 -3.86 -1.54
N GLY A 112 -2.47 -3.16 -2.01
CA GLY A 112 -2.37 -1.70 -1.97
C GLY A 112 -2.68 -1.09 -3.33
N ILE A 113 -3.51 -0.05 -3.32
CA ILE A 113 -3.73 0.86 -4.45
C ILE A 113 -3.30 2.25 -3.97
N THR A 114 -2.10 2.65 -4.37
CA THR A 114 -1.36 3.70 -3.66
C THR A 114 -0.86 4.74 -4.66
N PHE A 115 -1.18 6.00 -4.43
CA PHE A 115 -0.54 7.09 -5.15
C PHE A 115 0.79 7.44 -4.46
N GLY A 116 1.87 6.79 -4.88
CA GLY A 116 3.16 6.78 -4.18
C GLY A 116 3.95 8.10 -4.21
N ALA A 117 3.50 9.10 -4.98
CA ALA A 117 4.21 10.37 -5.12
C ALA A 117 4.39 11.08 -3.77
N GLY A 118 5.64 11.30 -3.38
CA GLY A 118 5.97 12.00 -2.15
C GLY A 118 5.75 11.20 -0.86
N THR A 119 5.58 9.88 -0.95
CA THR A 119 5.43 8.99 0.22
C THR A 119 6.49 9.27 1.29
N GLN A 120 6.06 9.31 2.54
CA GLN A 120 6.90 9.61 3.69
C GLN A 120 6.83 8.48 4.70
N HIS A 121 7.92 8.29 5.44
CA HIS A 121 8.01 7.33 6.53
C HIS A 121 8.51 8.02 7.79
N ARG A 122 7.98 7.65 8.96
CA ARG A 122 8.53 8.04 10.27
C ARG A 122 8.64 6.83 11.20
N PRO A 123 9.62 6.81 12.12
CA PRO A 123 9.73 5.74 13.12
C PRO A 123 8.48 5.69 14.03
N LEU A 124 8.29 4.55 14.70
CA LEU A 124 7.26 4.35 15.72
C LEU A 124 7.44 5.28 16.93
#